data_AF-A0A0J9S8J1-F1
#
_entry.id   AF-A0A0J9S8J1-F1
#
_cell.length_a   1.000
_cell.length_b   1.000
_cell.length_c   1.000
_cell.angle_alpha   90.00
_cell.angle_beta   90.00
_cell.angle_gamma   90.00
#
_symmetry.space_group_name_H-M   'P 1'
#
loop_
_entity.id
_entity.type
_entity.pdbx_description
1 polymer ?
#
loop_
_entity_poly.entity_id
_entity_poly.type
_entity_poly.pdbx_seq_one_letter_code
_entity_poly.pdbx_strand_id
1 'polypeptide(L)'
;MDKKKQDSKNKKNAKNVKGNPKAAASGNDKLGKKKGADKEKKQLYKGKVKKSLGKQVGGKNQQVKKAAAEESKKKKKITTSIKFKRPKTLKLPKNPKCPKVIKSCYKKTLDKYGILKYPLTSEKAMKKIEEINTLVFICDKRADKKKITKSVKNLFGISCEKVNVLNRLNGDKKAYVRLSKDHDALEVANKIGIL
;
A
#
# COMPACT_ATOMS: atom_id res chain seq x y z
N MET A 1 52.60 -10.85 32.70
CA MET A 1 52.70 -9.48 32.17
C MET A 1 51.66 -9.39 31.07
N ASP A 2 50.52 -8.69 31.14
CA ASP A 2 50.02 -7.62 32.00
C ASP A 2 48.46 -7.61 32.02
N LYS A 3 47.92 -7.31 33.22
CA LYS A 3 46.74 -6.46 33.55
C LYS A 3 45.34 -6.79 32.98
N LYS A 4 44.38 -7.17 33.85
CA LYS A 4 43.47 -6.33 34.68
C LYS A 4 42.39 -5.56 33.90
N LYS A 5 41.12 -5.93 34.11
CA LYS A 5 40.00 -5.11 34.66
C LYS A 5 38.69 -5.93 34.56
N GLN A 6 38.24 -6.55 35.66
CA GLN A 6 37.34 -6.05 36.70
C GLN A 6 35.89 -5.81 36.27
N ASP A 7 35.02 -6.57 36.96
CA ASP A 7 33.57 -6.56 36.97
C ASP A 7 32.93 -5.26 37.51
N SER A 8 31.66 -5.05 37.11
CA SER A 8 30.48 -4.85 37.99
C SER A 8 29.53 -3.70 37.61
N LYS A 9 28.23 -4.07 37.62
CA LYS A 9 27.02 -3.29 37.98
C LYS A 9 26.78 -1.93 37.27
N ASN A 10 25.65 -1.80 36.55
CA ASN A 10 24.47 -1.09 37.09
C ASN A 10 23.20 -1.21 36.22
N LYS A 11 22.07 -1.39 36.90
CA LYS A 11 20.71 -1.07 36.45
C LYS A 11 20.53 0.45 36.28
N LYS A 12 19.44 0.84 35.60
CA LYS A 12 18.91 2.19 35.24
C LYS A 12 19.19 2.48 33.76
N ASN A 13 18.23 2.64 32.85
CA ASN A 13 16.93 3.31 32.97
C ASN A 13 15.95 2.78 31.91
N ALA A 14 14.69 2.65 32.32
CA ALA A 14 13.53 2.53 31.45
C ALA A 14 13.05 3.91 30.97
N LYS A 15 12.62 4.00 29.70
CA LYS A 15 11.50 4.81 29.12
C LYS A 15 11.63 4.80 27.57
N ASN A 16 10.91 3.94 26.83
CA ASN A 16 9.56 4.12 26.22
C ASN A 16 9.62 5.06 24.96
N VAL A 17 9.10 4.80 23.74
CA VAL A 17 7.78 4.31 23.29
C VAL A 17 7.79 4.00 21.76
N LYS A 18 7.14 2.88 21.37
CA LYS A 18 6.37 2.49 20.13
C LYS A 18 6.81 2.84 18.69
N GLY A 19 6.76 1.81 17.84
CA GLY A 19 6.44 1.89 16.41
C GLY A 19 6.18 0.51 15.79
N ASN A 20 4.91 0.17 15.55
CA ASN A 20 4.39 -1.13 15.08
C ASN A 20 4.65 -1.39 13.57
N PRO A 21 5.02 -2.61 13.12
CA PRO A 21 5.09 -2.96 11.70
C PRO A 21 3.72 -3.35 11.13
N LYS A 22 3.38 -2.84 9.94
CA LYS A 22 2.16 -3.21 9.19
C LYS A 22 2.32 -4.60 8.55
N ALA A 23 1.48 -5.55 8.96
CA ALA A 23 1.27 -6.82 8.29
C ALA A 23 -0.08 -6.87 7.57
N ALA A 24 -0.15 -7.79 6.62
CA ALA A 24 -1.13 -8.00 5.56
C ALA A 24 -2.62 -8.03 5.97
N ALA A 25 -3.48 -7.60 5.04
CA ALA A 25 -4.92 -7.85 5.07
C ALA A 25 -5.28 -9.01 4.13
N SER A 26 -5.67 -10.14 4.70
CA SER A 26 -6.60 -11.14 4.15
C SER A 26 -7.92 -10.95 4.92
N GLY A 27 -9.08 -10.77 4.28
CA GLY A 27 -9.91 -11.85 3.75
C GLY A 27 -11.24 -11.84 4.53
N ASN A 28 -12.34 -11.49 3.85
CA ASN A 28 -13.71 -11.47 4.38
C ASN A 28 -14.37 -12.85 4.20
N ASP A 29 -15.10 -13.30 5.23
CA ASP A 29 -16.16 -14.32 5.19
C ASP A 29 -17.13 -13.98 6.35
N LYS A 30 -18.45 -14.21 6.35
CA LYS A 30 -19.55 -14.39 5.39
C LYS A 30 -20.80 -14.65 6.28
N LEU A 31 -21.97 -14.12 5.89
CA LEU A 31 -23.35 -14.50 6.31
C LEU A 31 -23.73 -14.36 7.83
N GLY A 32 -24.91 -13.91 8.27
CA GLY A 32 -26.21 -13.67 7.65
C GLY A 32 -27.28 -14.68 8.11
N LYS A 33 -28.17 -14.31 9.05
CA LYS A 33 -29.60 -14.73 9.12
C LYS A 33 -30.41 -14.01 10.22
N LYS A 34 -31.73 -14.03 10.07
CA LYS A 34 -32.78 -13.05 10.42
C LYS A 34 -33.76 -13.53 11.51
N LYS A 35 -34.49 -12.54 12.09
CA LYS A 35 -35.92 -12.52 12.56
C LYS A 35 -36.28 -12.96 14.00
N GLY A 36 -37.18 -12.19 14.63
CA GLY A 36 -38.06 -12.62 15.75
C GLY A 36 -38.51 -11.44 16.63
N ALA A 37 -39.81 -11.31 16.94
CA ALA A 37 -40.49 -10.12 17.44
C ALA A 37 -41.03 -10.27 18.89
N ASP A 38 -41.31 -9.10 19.50
CA ASP A 38 -42.34 -8.75 20.51
C ASP A 38 -42.32 -9.25 21.99
N LYS A 39 -42.32 -8.23 22.89
CA LYS A 39 -43.19 -7.99 24.09
C LYS A 39 -43.04 -8.94 25.32
N GLU A 40 -43.11 -8.53 26.60
CA GLU A 40 -43.57 -7.32 27.28
C GLU A 40 -43.32 -7.40 28.82
N LYS A 41 -43.22 -6.22 29.49
CA LYS A 41 -43.74 -5.83 30.85
C LYS A 41 -43.10 -6.44 32.13
N LYS A 42 -42.99 -5.79 33.32
CA LYS A 42 -43.59 -4.57 33.93
C LYS A 42 -42.92 -4.26 35.30
N GLN A 43 -42.87 -2.95 35.67
CA GLN A 43 -43.09 -2.32 37.01
C GLN A 43 -42.20 -2.73 38.23
N LEU A 44 -41.97 -1.98 39.33
CA LEU A 44 -42.67 -0.91 40.04
C LEU A 44 -41.73 -0.24 41.07
N TYR A 45 -42.10 0.97 41.53
CA TYR A 45 -41.54 1.79 42.62
C TYR A 45 -41.57 1.14 44.03
N LYS A 46 -40.66 1.56 44.94
CA LYS A 46 -40.88 1.69 46.40
C LYS A 46 -39.96 2.78 46.99
N GLY A 47 -40.55 3.76 47.68
CA GLY A 47 -39.84 4.77 48.47
C GLY A 47 -39.64 4.39 49.94
N LYS A 48 -38.80 5.16 50.67
CA LYS A 48 -38.85 5.30 52.14
C LYS A 48 -38.52 6.73 52.56
N VAL A 49 -39.41 7.29 53.37
CA VAL A 49 -39.38 8.60 54.04
C VAL A 49 -38.58 8.50 55.33
N LYS A 50 -37.83 9.55 55.69
CA LYS A 50 -37.66 9.95 57.10
C LYS A 50 -37.91 11.45 57.26
N LYS A 51 -38.77 11.73 58.22
CA LYS A 51 -39.29 13.01 58.68
C LYS A 51 -38.55 13.34 59.97
N SER A 52 -38.03 14.56 60.12
CA SER A 52 -37.86 15.17 61.43
C SER A 52 -37.95 16.68 61.31
N LEU A 53 -38.99 17.21 61.93
CA LEU A 53 -39.29 18.63 62.11
C LEU A 53 -38.25 19.28 63.03
N GLY A 54 -37.91 20.53 62.74
CA GLY A 54 -37.18 21.43 63.63
C GLY A 54 -37.37 22.86 63.16
N LYS A 55 -38.42 23.51 63.66
CA LYS A 55 -38.77 24.90 63.38
C LYS A 55 -37.87 25.80 64.25
N GLN A 56 -37.02 26.62 63.64
CA GLN A 56 -36.53 27.85 64.27
C GLN A 56 -36.65 29.01 63.28
N VAL A 57 -37.58 29.90 63.62
CA VAL A 57 -37.71 31.25 63.07
C VAL A 57 -36.77 32.13 63.90
N GLY A 58 -35.92 32.92 63.25
CA GLY A 58 -35.03 33.83 63.95
C GLY A 58 -34.11 34.65 63.04
N GLY A 59 -34.65 35.74 62.48
CA GLY A 59 -33.99 37.05 62.44
C GLY A 59 -32.69 37.29 61.63
N LYS A 60 -32.85 38.16 60.62
CA LYS A 60 -31.97 39.30 60.25
C LYS A 60 -30.68 39.03 59.45
N ASN A 61 -30.76 39.45 58.18
CA ASN A 61 -29.82 40.35 57.48
C ASN A 61 -28.34 39.97 57.43
N GLN A 62 -27.84 39.54 56.27
CA GLN A 62 -27.01 40.36 55.38
C GLN A 62 -26.35 39.52 54.26
N GLN A 63 -26.02 40.23 53.19
CA GLN A 63 -25.19 39.84 52.05
C GLN A 63 -25.92 39.09 50.93
N VAL A 64 -26.47 39.92 50.04
CA VAL A 64 -26.54 39.70 48.59
C VAL A 64 -25.21 39.07 48.14
N LYS A 65 -25.17 37.74 48.06
CA LYS A 65 -24.20 37.06 47.21
C LYS A 65 -24.61 37.40 45.80
N LYS A 66 -24.03 38.48 45.28
CA LYS A 66 -24.00 38.79 43.86
C LYS A 66 -23.64 37.47 43.18
N ALA A 67 -24.61 36.89 42.46
CA ALA A 67 -24.31 35.90 41.47
C ALA A 67 -23.34 36.58 40.51
N ALA A 68 -22.04 36.34 40.69
CA ALA A 68 -21.07 36.64 39.65
C ALA A 68 -21.43 35.67 38.53
N ALA A 69 -22.35 36.10 37.67
CA ALA A 69 -22.56 35.48 36.39
C ALA A 69 -21.19 35.47 35.73
N GLU A 70 -20.60 34.29 35.57
CA GLU A 70 -19.43 34.12 34.72
C GLU A 70 -19.89 34.45 33.29
N GLU A 71 -19.83 35.72 32.94
CA GLU A 71 -20.12 36.17 31.59
C GLU A 71 -19.06 35.58 30.67
N SER A 72 -19.45 34.57 29.90
CA SER A 72 -18.63 34.00 28.84
C SER A 72 -18.30 35.09 27.82
N LYS A 73 -17.13 35.73 27.96
CA LYS A 73 -16.67 36.74 27.01
C LYS A 73 -16.57 36.09 25.62
N LYS A 74 -17.46 36.47 24.71
CA LYS A 74 -17.46 35.97 23.32
C LYS A 74 -16.14 36.35 22.65
N LYS A 75 -15.29 35.36 22.35
CA LYS A 75 -14.04 35.59 21.64
C LYS A 75 -14.34 36.07 20.21
N LYS A 76 -13.96 37.30 19.88
CA LYS A 76 -14.07 37.86 18.52
C LYS A 76 -12.94 37.29 17.66
N LYS A 77 -13.24 36.82 16.45
CA LYS A 77 -12.21 36.45 15.47
C LYS A 77 -11.58 37.72 14.91
N ILE A 78 -10.28 37.90 15.14
CA ILE A 78 -9.51 39.03 14.61
C ILE A 78 -8.96 38.63 13.24
N THR A 79 -9.26 39.42 12.20
CA THR A 79 -8.70 39.26 10.85
C THR A 79 -7.48 40.17 10.72
N THR A 80 -6.30 39.60 10.46
CA THR A 80 -5.05 40.36 10.35
C THR A 80 -4.76 40.92 8.95
N SER A 81 -5.48 40.47 7.91
CA SER A 81 -5.33 40.98 6.54
C SER A 81 -6.59 41.68 6.03
N ILE A 82 -6.41 42.80 5.34
CA ILE A 82 -7.50 43.58 4.71
C ILE A 82 -8.17 42.78 3.57
N LYS A 83 -7.41 41.91 2.88
CA LYS A 83 -7.92 41.06 1.79
C LYS A 83 -8.49 39.75 2.34
N PHE A 84 -9.70 39.39 1.90
CA PHE A 84 -10.34 38.12 2.24
C PHE A 84 -9.64 36.94 1.52
N LYS A 85 -9.28 35.89 2.27
CA LYS A 85 -8.68 34.65 1.74
C LYS A 85 -9.66 33.50 1.91
N ARG A 86 -9.91 32.74 0.83
CA ARG A 86 -10.78 31.56 0.92
C ARG A 86 -10.17 30.55 1.91
N PRO A 87 -10.90 30.14 2.96
CA PRO A 87 -10.40 29.14 3.88
C PRO A 87 -10.21 27.80 3.15
N LYS A 88 -9.24 27.01 3.60
CA LYS A 88 -9.10 25.64 3.11
C LYS A 88 -10.29 24.83 3.62
N THR A 89 -11.11 24.38 2.70
CA THR A 89 -12.26 23.52 2.99
C THR A 89 -11.89 22.05 2.82
N LEU A 90 -12.67 21.17 3.44
CA LEU A 90 -12.56 19.72 3.23
C LEU A 90 -12.86 19.40 1.76
N LYS A 91 -11.95 18.68 1.10
CA LYS A 91 -12.12 18.16 -0.27
C LYS A 91 -12.28 16.65 -0.19
N LEU A 92 -13.48 16.16 -0.44
CA LEU A 92 -13.74 14.72 -0.47
C LEU A 92 -13.03 14.08 -1.68
N PRO A 93 -12.48 12.86 -1.53
CA PRO A 93 -11.96 12.11 -2.66
C PRO A 93 -13.10 11.76 -3.63
N LYS A 94 -12.77 11.65 -4.93
CA LYS A 94 -13.76 11.27 -5.95
C LYS A 94 -14.23 9.83 -5.70
N ASN A 95 -15.54 9.62 -5.56
CA ASN A 95 -16.17 8.30 -5.48
C ASN A 95 -17.23 8.18 -6.61
N PRO A 96 -16.82 7.84 -7.85
CA PRO A 96 -17.76 7.73 -8.96
C PRO A 96 -18.68 6.52 -8.79
N LYS A 97 -19.98 6.68 -9.05
CA LYS A 97 -20.98 5.60 -8.92
C LYS A 97 -20.76 4.45 -9.92
N CYS A 98 -20.15 4.73 -11.06
CA CYS A 98 -19.83 3.77 -12.10
C CYS A 98 -18.40 4.00 -12.65
N PRO A 99 -17.73 2.96 -13.17
CA PRO A 99 -16.42 3.11 -13.79
C PRO A 99 -16.55 3.90 -15.10
N LYS A 100 -15.63 4.85 -15.34
CA LYS A 100 -15.61 5.68 -16.56
C LYS A 100 -15.25 4.89 -17.83
N VAL A 101 -14.50 3.81 -17.67
CA VAL A 101 -14.03 2.95 -18.76
C VAL A 101 -14.38 1.52 -18.39
N ILE A 102 -15.08 0.83 -19.29
CA ILE A 102 -15.49 -0.56 -19.11
C ILE A 102 -14.27 -1.44 -19.41
N LYS A 103 -13.97 -2.42 -18.55
CA LYS A 103 -12.76 -3.26 -18.70
C LYS A 103 -12.71 -4.04 -20.02
N SER A 104 -13.85 -4.27 -20.67
CA SER A 104 -13.95 -4.99 -21.96
C SER A 104 -13.36 -4.22 -23.14
N CYS A 105 -13.23 -2.88 -23.08
CA CYS A 105 -12.61 -2.09 -24.15
C CYS A 105 -11.08 -1.95 -24.01
N TYR A 106 -10.47 -2.62 -23.03
CA TYR A 106 -9.02 -2.63 -22.88
C TYR A 106 -8.39 -3.46 -24.00
N LYS A 107 -7.68 -2.81 -24.94
CA LYS A 107 -6.85 -3.53 -25.93
C LYS A 107 -5.90 -4.45 -25.16
N LYS A 108 -5.89 -5.75 -25.51
CA LYS A 108 -5.02 -6.75 -24.87
C LYS A 108 -3.60 -6.21 -24.83
N THR A 109 -3.01 -6.16 -23.63
CA THR A 109 -1.59 -5.88 -23.44
C THR A 109 -0.79 -6.90 -24.26
N LEU A 110 0.31 -6.47 -24.87
CA LEU A 110 1.26 -7.35 -25.54
C LEU A 110 1.58 -8.56 -24.64
N ASP A 111 1.19 -9.75 -25.10
CA ASP A 111 1.41 -10.99 -24.40
C ASP A 111 2.85 -11.50 -24.62
N LYS A 112 3.16 -12.64 -24.01
CA LYS A 112 4.53 -13.17 -24.05
C LYS A 112 4.96 -13.54 -25.48
N TYR A 113 4.03 -14.08 -26.27
CA TYR A 113 4.25 -14.50 -27.67
C TYR A 113 4.30 -13.31 -28.63
N GLY A 114 3.57 -12.23 -28.36
CA GLY A 114 3.67 -10.98 -29.13
C GLY A 114 4.96 -10.21 -28.84
N ILE A 115 5.52 -10.34 -27.63
CA ILE A 115 6.80 -9.70 -27.26
C ILE A 115 7.98 -10.36 -27.96
N LEU A 116 8.08 -11.70 -27.89
CA LEU A 116 9.13 -12.51 -28.51
C LEU A 116 8.59 -13.12 -29.79
N LYS A 117 8.99 -12.59 -30.96
CA LYS A 117 8.45 -13.05 -32.24
C LYS A 117 9.13 -14.34 -32.70
N TYR A 118 10.45 -14.30 -32.87
CA TYR A 118 11.24 -15.45 -33.32
C TYR A 118 12.72 -15.27 -32.96
N PRO A 119 13.48 -16.37 -32.81
CA PRO A 119 14.94 -16.31 -32.65
C PRO A 119 15.62 -15.87 -33.95
N LEU A 120 16.78 -15.23 -33.83
CA LEU A 120 17.58 -14.83 -34.97
C LEU A 120 18.67 -15.87 -35.24
N THR A 121 18.66 -16.44 -36.44
CA THR A 121 19.53 -17.57 -36.85
C THR A 121 20.71 -17.16 -37.74
N SER A 122 21.09 -15.88 -37.75
CA SER A 122 22.24 -15.42 -38.54
C SER A 122 23.55 -15.96 -37.97
N GLU A 123 24.58 -16.11 -38.81
CA GLU A 123 25.93 -16.54 -38.40
C GLU A 123 26.46 -15.79 -37.16
N LYS A 124 26.30 -14.46 -37.13
CA LYS A 124 26.71 -13.62 -36.00
C LYS A 124 25.91 -13.92 -34.72
N ALA A 125 24.66 -14.35 -34.86
CA ALA A 125 23.83 -14.76 -33.74
C ALA A 125 24.25 -16.15 -33.24
N MET A 126 24.50 -17.10 -34.15
CA MET A 126 25.00 -18.43 -33.77
C MET A 126 26.33 -18.34 -33.02
N LYS A 127 27.27 -17.50 -33.50
CA LYS A 127 28.52 -17.21 -32.76
C LYS A 127 28.29 -16.67 -31.35
N LYS A 128 27.22 -15.92 -31.10
CA LYS A 128 26.89 -15.40 -29.75
C LYS A 128 26.31 -16.46 -28.81
N ILE A 129 25.68 -17.49 -29.36
CA ILE A 129 25.21 -18.65 -28.60
C ILE A 129 26.42 -19.43 -28.09
N GLU A 130 27.39 -19.70 -28.97
CA GLU A 130 28.61 -20.46 -28.66
C GLU A 130 29.58 -19.69 -27.74
N GLU A 131 29.92 -18.44 -28.06
CA GLU A 131 31.02 -17.73 -27.38
C GLU A 131 30.64 -17.09 -26.03
N ILE A 132 29.44 -16.51 -25.94
CA ILE A 132 29.08 -15.58 -24.83
C ILE A 132 27.76 -15.98 -24.16
N ASN A 133 27.29 -17.22 -24.34
CA ASN A 133 26.05 -17.74 -23.74
C ASN A 133 24.86 -16.75 -23.92
N THR A 134 24.64 -16.30 -25.16
CA THR A 134 23.67 -15.26 -25.48
C THR A 134 22.76 -15.68 -26.62
N LEU A 135 21.46 -15.75 -26.34
CA LEU A 135 20.41 -15.95 -27.34
C LEU A 135 20.03 -14.63 -28.00
N VAL A 136 19.77 -14.65 -29.29
CA VAL A 136 19.35 -13.45 -30.04
C VAL A 136 17.92 -13.63 -30.52
N PHE A 137 17.05 -12.68 -30.16
CA PHE A 137 15.64 -12.69 -30.54
C PHE A 137 15.27 -11.47 -31.37
N ILE A 138 14.25 -11.66 -32.22
CA ILE A 138 13.45 -10.60 -32.80
C ILE A 138 12.27 -10.34 -31.88
N CYS A 139 12.13 -9.08 -31.48
CA CYS A 139 11.09 -8.65 -30.56
C CYS A 139 10.23 -7.54 -31.18
N ASP A 140 9.03 -7.36 -30.62
CA ASP A 140 8.18 -6.24 -30.99
C ASP A 140 8.80 -4.88 -30.62
N LYS A 141 8.51 -3.85 -31.44
CA LYS A 141 9.03 -2.48 -31.28
C LYS A 141 8.66 -1.87 -29.92
N ARG A 142 7.50 -2.24 -29.36
CA ARG A 142 6.98 -1.75 -28.08
C ARG A 142 7.53 -2.50 -26.87
N ALA A 143 8.34 -3.53 -27.08
CA ALA A 143 8.89 -4.33 -26.00
C ALA A 143 10.02 -3.61 -25.26
N ASP A 144 9.92 -3.56 -23.94
CA ASP A 144 10.98 -3.05 -23.05
C ASP A 144 11.86 -4.22 -22.58
N LYS A 145 13.09 -3.93 -22.15
CA LYS A 145 14.02 -4.94 -21.62
C LYS A 145 13.38 -5.80 -20.53
N LYS A 146 12.65 -5.18 -19.59
CA LYS A 146 11.94 -5.87 -18.49
C LYS A 146 10.85 -6.82 -18.99
N LYS A 147 10.16 -6.46 -20.08
CA LYS A 147 9.13 -7.31 -20.69
C LYS A 147 9.77 -8.51 -21.36
N ILE A 148 10.87 -8.29 -22.09
CA ILE A 148 11.64 -9.36 -22.76
C ILE A 148 12.17 -10.36 -21.73
N THR A 149 12.81 -9.91 -20.65
CA THR A 149 13.30 -10.79 -19.59
C THR A 149 12.18 -11.65 -19.00
N LYS A 150 11.01 -11.06 -18.72
CA LYS A 150 9.85 -11.80 -18.20
C LYS A 150 9.32 -12.81 -19.22
N SER A 151 9.24 -12.44 -20.50
CA SER A 151 8.77 -13.34 -21.55
C SER A 151 9.69 -14.53 -21.74
N VAL A 152 11.02 -14.31 -21.80
CA VAL A 152 12.02 -15.38 -21.94
C VAL A 152 11.93 -16.35 -20.76
N LYS A 153 11.86 -15.82 -19.53
CA LYS A 153 11.70 -16.62 -18.31
C LYS A 153 10.42 -17.45 -18.32
N ASN A 154 9.31 -16.87 -18.78
CA ASN A 154 8.01 -17.53 -18.75
C ASN A 154 7.79 -18.52 -19.91
N LEU A 155 8.42 -18.33 -21.06
CA LEU A 155 8.29 -19.25 -22.21
C LEU A 155 9.23 -20.44 -22.08
N PHE A 156 10.48 -20.17 -21.77
CA PHE A 156 11.55 -21.15 -21.88
C PHE A 156 12.07 -21.61 -20.51
N GLY A 157 11.61 -21.00 -19.41
CA GLY A 157 12.07 -21.33 -18.06
C GLY A 157 13.47 -20.82 -17.73
N ILE A 158 14.02 -19.92 -18.55
CA ILE A 158 15.43 -19.51 -18.46
C ILE A 158 15.59 -18.25 -17.59
N SER A 159 16.64 -18.21 -16.77
CA SER A 159 17.08 -16.97 -16.11
C SER A 159 18.04 -16.16 -16.99
N CYS A 160 17.80 -14.86 -17.14
CA CYS A 160 18.67 -13.95 -17.88
C CYS A 160 19.54 -13.12 -16.93
N GLU A 161 20.83 -12.97 -17.25
CA GLU A 161 21.73 -12.04 -16.54
C GLU A 161 21.46 -10.60 -16.98
N LYS A 162 21.50 -10.37 -18.31
CA LYS A 162 21.24 -9.04 -18.89
C LYS A 162 20.62 -9.12 -20.28
N VAL A 163 19.89 -8.08 -20.65
CA VAL A 163 19.27 -7.93 -21.98
C VAL A 163 19.69 -6.61 -22.61
N ASN A 164 20.30 -6.72 -23.79
CA ASN A 164 20.67 -5.59 -24.64
C ASN A 164 19.73 -5.57 -25.85
N VAL A 165 19.18 -4.41 -26.21
CA VAL A 165 18.26 -4.28 -27.35
C VAL A 165 18.73 -3.18 -28.29
N LEU A 166 18.52 -3.39 -29.59
CA LEU A 166 18.66 -2.36 -30.62
C LEU A 166 17.42 -2.34 -31.52
N ASN A 167 17.10 -1.19 -32.11
CA ASN A 167 16.08 -1.09 -33.14
C ASN A 167 16.73 -1.38 -34.50
N ARG A 168 16.13 -2.25 -35.31
CA ARG A 168 16.59 -2.52 -36.68
C ARG A 168 15.96 -1.53 -37.66
N LEU A 169 16.58 -1.40 -38.83
CA LEU A 169 16.04 -0.61 -39.96
C LEU A 169 14.67 -1.13 -40.44
N ASN A 170 14.45 -2.46 -40.38
CA ASN A 170 13.15 -3.10 -40.65
C ASN A 170 12.07 -2.75 -39.60
N GLY A 171 12.47 -2.01 -38.56
CA GLY A 171 11.61 -1.47 -37.52
C GLY A 171 11.45 -2.38 -36.31
N ASP A 172 11.72 -3.68 -36.39
CA ASP A 172 11.65 -4.58 -35.24
C ASP A 172 12.86 -4.46 -34.30
N LYS A 173 12.67 -4.85 -33.04
CA LYS A 173 13.78 -4.89 -32.07
C LYS A 173 14.63 -6.15 -32.27
N LYS A 174 15.93 -6.02 -32.06
CA LYS A 174 16.87 -7.14 -31.88
C LYS A 174 17.30 -7.16 -30.44
N ALA A 175 17.04 -8.27 -29.75
CA ALA A 175 17.41 -8.45 -28.36
C ALA A 175 18.53 -9.48 -28.24
N TYR A 176 19.65 -9.09 -27.65
CA TYR A 176 20.70 -9.98 -27.18
C TYR A 176 20.40 -10.28 -25.71
N VAL A 177 20.08 -11.54 -25.43
CA VAL A 177 19.66 -12.03 -24.12
C VAL A 177 20.76 -12.93 -23.60
N ARG A 178 21.58 -12.41 -22.68
CA ARG A 178 22.63 -13.19 -22.03
C ARG A 178 22.02 -13.99 -20.89
N LEU A 179 22.24 -15.30 -20.91
CA LEU A 179 21.69 -16.20 -19.92
C LEU A 179 22.52 -16.19 -18.63
N SER A 180 21.93 -16.67 -17.54
CA SER A 180 22.67 -16.98 -16.31
C SER A 180 23.65 -18.13 -16.59
N LYS A 181 24.70 -18.25 -15.78
CA LYS A 181 25.67 -19.35 -15.86
C LYS A 181 25.04 -20.73 -15.59
N ASP A 182 23.87 -20.74 -14.94
CA ASP A 182 23.11 -21.96 -14.63
C ASP A 182 22.45 -22.60 -15.85
N HIS A 183 22.36 -21.86 -16.97
CA HIS A 183 21.74 -22.33 -18.20
C HIS A 183 22.69 -22.13 -19.37
N ASP A 184 22.90 -23.19 -20.14
CA ASP A 184 23.67 -23.12 -21.37
C ASP A 184 22.76 -22.74 -22.56
N ALA A 185 23.18 -21.74 -23.34
CA ALA A 185 22.43 -21.28 -24.51
C ALA A 185 22.38 -22.33 -25.60
N LEU A 186 23.39 -23.19 -25.72
CA LEU A 186 23.40 -24.27 -26.72
C LEU A 186 22.30 -25.30 -26.44
N GLU A 187 22.20 -25.78 -25.20
CA GLU A 187 21.14 -26.72 -24.79
C GLU A 187 19.74 -26.11 -24.97
N VAL A 188 19.58 -24.86 -24.57
CA VAL A 188 18.33 -24.14 -24.72
C VAL A 188 17.97 -23.94 -26.20
N ALA A 189 18.94 -23.64 -27.07
CA ALA A 189 18.70 -23.49 -28.50
C ALA A 189 18.21 -24.80 -29.14
N ASN A 190 18.78 -25.94 -28.74
CA ASN A 190 18.32 -27.26 -29.16
C ASN A 190 16.87 -27.51 -28.72
N LYS A 191 16.53 -27.12 -27.49
CA LYS A 191 15.17 -27.25 -26.95
C LYS A 191 14.16 -26.37 -27.70
N ILE A 192 14.59 -25.23 -28.22
CA ILE A 192 13.75 -24.35 -29.05
C ILE A 192 13.70 -24.84 -30.50
N GLY A 193 14.69 -25.62 -30.96
CA GLY A 193 14.77 -26.16 -32.32
C GLY A 193 15.37 -25.18 -33.33
N ILE A 194 16.44 -24.47 -32.93
CA ILE A 194 17.08 -23.42 -33.74
C ILE A 194 18.47 -23.84 -34.24
N LEU A 195 19.01 -24.91 -33.66
CA LEU A 195 20.32 -25.48 -33.95
C LEU A 195 20.14 -26.92 -34.45
#